data_AF-A0A7V3TYH1-F1
#
_entry.id   AF-A0A7V3TYH1-F1
#
_cell.length_a   1.000
_cell.length_b   1.000
_cell.length_c   1.000
_cell.angle_alpha   90.00
_cell.angle_beta   90.00
_cell.angle_gamma   90.00
#
_symmetry.space_group_name_H-M   'P 1'
#
loop_
_entity.id
_entity.type
_entity.pdbx_description
1 polymer ?
#
loop_
_entity_poly.entity_id
_entity_poly.type
_entity_poly.pdbx_seq_one_letter_code
_entity_poly.pdbx_strand_id
1 'polypeptide(L)' 'MGKGLCIFGMVGSALLILLFGLDLALGIPFGRVSVVMDIGFIVASVLLGVAGFLTFREIP' A
#
# COMPACT_ATOMS: atom_id res chain seq x y z
N MET A 1 -16.99 -14.64 0.65
CA MET A 1 -16.05 -14.22 -0.42
C MET A 1 -15.57 -12.77 -0.29
N GLY A 2 -16.41 -11.79 0.07
CA GLY A 2 -16.00 -10.37 0.18
C GLY A 2 -14.80 -10.10 1.09
N LYS A 3 -14.78 -10.68 2.30
CA LYS A 3 -13.68 -10.49 3.27
C LYS A 3 -12.30 -10.94 2.78
N GLY A 4 -12.23 -12.00 1.97
CA GLY A 4 -10.96 -12.52 1.44
C GLY A 4 -10.28 -11.55 0.47
N LEU A 5 -11.07 -10.90 -0.39
CA LEU A 5 -10.58 -9.87 -1.32
C LEU A 5 -10.11 -8.61 -0.58
N CYS A 6 -10.79 -8.22 0.50
CA CYS A 6 -10.34 -7.10 1.34
C CYS A 6 -9.00 -7.41 2.02
N ILE A 7 -8.82 -8.62 2.54
CA ILE A 7 -7.54 -9.05 3.14
C ILE A 7 -6.43 -9.03 2.09
N PHE A 8 -6.68 -9.57 0.89
CA PHE A 8 -5.70 -9.54 -0.20
C PHE A 8 -5.29 -8.10 -0.56
N GLY A 9 -6.26 -7.20 -0.69
CA GLY A 9 -6.01 -5.77 -0.97
C GLY A 9 -5.22 -5.08 0.16
N MET A 10 -5.55 -5.36 1.43
CA MET A 10 -4.82 -4.83 2.58
C MET A 10 -3.38 -5.35 2.64
N VAL A 11 -3.16 -6.65 2.43
CA VAL A 11 -1.80 -7.23 2.38
C VAL A 11 -1.00 -6.62 1.24
N GLY A 12 -1.60 -6.46 0.06
CA GLY A 12 -0.98 -5.78 -1.08
C GLY A 12 -0.58 -4.33 -0.75
N SER A 13 -1.48 -3.56 -0.12
CA SER A 13 -1.18 -2.19 0.30
C SER A 13 -0.02 -2.13 1.31
N ALA A 14 0.02 -3.03 2.29
CA ALA A 14 1.07 -3.08 3.28
C ALA A 14 2.44 -3.36 2.64
N LEU A 15 2.50 -4.30 1.68
CA LEU A 15 3.72 -4.60 0.93
C LEU A 15 4.18 -3.39 0.10
N LEU A 16 3.26 -2.66 -0.54
CA LEU A 16 3.59 -1.47 -1.31
C LEU A 16 4.11 -0.33 -0.42
N ILE A 17 3.47 -0.08 0.73
CA ILE A 17 3.96 0.90 1.71
C ILE A 17 5.37 0.53 2.17
N LEU A 18 5.61 -0.76 2.43
CA LEU A 18 6.92 -1.23 2.88
C LEU A 18 7.96 -1.04 1.77
N LEU A 19 7.65 -1.41 0.53
CA LEU A 19 8.56 -1.31 -0.61
C LEU A 19 8.93 0.15 -0.94
N PHE A 20 7.93 1.01 -1.16
CA PHE A 20 8.17 2.41 -1.52
C PHE A 20 8.60 3.27 -0.34
N GLY A 21 8.18 2.90 0.89
CA GLY A 21 8.70 3.52 2.11
C GLY A 21 10.17 3.19 2.32
N LEU A 22 10.60 1.96 2.03
CA LEU A 22 12.01 1.57 2.08
C LEU A 22 12.82 2.25 0.97
N ASP A 23 12.25 2.40 -0.23
CA ASP A 23 12.94 3.12 -1.31
C ASP A 23 13.10 4.61 -0.97
N LEU A 24 12.07 5.25 -0.42
CA LEU A 24 12.16 6.62 0.02
C LEU A 24 13.16 6.79 1.19
N ALA A 25 13.16 5.88 2.17
CA ALA A 25 14.01 5.97 3.36
C ALA A 25 15.48 5.60 3.10
N LEU A 26 15.74 4.53 2.34
CA LEU A 26 17.09 3.95 2.16
C LEU A 26 17.56 3.92 0.70
N GLY A 27 16.68 4.15 -0.28
CA GLY A 27 16.99 4.03 -1.71
C GLY A 27 17.15 2.60 -2.19
N ILE A 28 16.50 1.66 -1.51
CA ILE A 28 16.54 0.24 -1.86
C ILE A 28 15.07 -0.19 -2.00
N PRO A 29 14.63 -0.81 -3.11
CA PRO A 29 15.39 -1.43 -4.21
C PRO A 29 15.50 -0.63 -5.52
N PHE A 30 14.85 0.52 -5.66
CA PHE A 30 14.80 1.29 -6.91
C PHE A 30 15.78 2.46 -6.96
N GLY A 31 16.50 2.76 -5.87
CA GLY A 31 17.55 3.78 -5.89
C GLY A 31 17.02 5.21 -5.87
N ARG A 32 15.77 5.45 -5.43
CA ARG A 32 15.10 6.76 -5.49
C ARG A 32 15.15 7.39 -6.88
N VAL A 33 14.96 6.59 -7.93
CA VAL A 33 14.98 7.08 -9.32
C VAL A 33 13.96 8.21 -9.53
N SER A 34 12.82 8.18 -8.83
CA SER A 34 11.84 9.26 -8.83
C SER A 34 11.13 9.38 -7.48
N VAL A 35 11.50 10.39 -6.70
CA VAL A 35 10.86 10.71 -5.42
C VAL A 35 9.35 10.98 -5.58
N VAL A 36 8.94 11.53 -6.72
CA VAL A 36 7.52 11.76 -7.05
C VAL A 36 6.77 10.43 -7.20
N MET A 37 7.40 9.43 -7.79
CA MET A 37 6.84 8.09 -7.92
C MET A 37 6.67 7.45 -6.55
N ASP A 38 7.70 7.49 -5.69
CA ASP A 38 7.66 6.90 -4.36
C ASP A 38 6.54 7.49 -3.51
N ILE A 39 6.44 8.82 -3.49
CA ILE A 39 5.37 9.52 -2.76
C ILE A 39 4.00 9.17 -3.34
N GLY A 40 3.84 9.15 -4.67
CA GLY A 40 2.58 8.80 -5.32
C GLY A 40 2.11 7.40 -4.97
N PHE A 41 3.01 6.42 -4.99
CA PHE A 41 2.70 5.04 -4.62
C PHE A 41 2.43 4.87 -3.12
N ILE A 42 3.13 5.61 -2.25
CA ILE A 42 2.82 5.63 -0.81
C ILE A 42 1.39 6.15 -0.58
N VAL A 43 1.02 7.27 -1.20
CA VAL A 43 -0.34 7.83 -1.04
C VAL A 43 -1.40 6.85 -1.57
N ALA A 44 -1.20 6.29 -2.76
CA ALA A 44 -2.14 5.34 -3.36
C ALA A 44 -2.30 4.07 -2.52
N SER A 45 -1.20 3.53 -1.98
CA SER A 45 -1.22 2.34 -1.14
C SER A 45 -1.89 2.60 0.21
N VAL A 46 -1.68 3.76 0.83
CA VAL A 46 -2.42 4.16 2.04
C VAL A 46 -3.92 4.23 1.77
N LEU A 47 -4.35 4.86 0.67
CA LEU A 47 -5.76 4.93 0.29
C LEU A 47 -6.37 3.54 0.08
N LEU A 48 -5.66 2.66 -0.63
CA LEU A 48 -6.09 1.28 -0.85
C LEU A 48 -6.23 0.50 0.47
N GLY A 49 -5.26 0.64 1.37
CA GLY A 49 -5.29 -0.03 2.67
C GLY A 49 -6.44 0.46 3.56
N VAL A 50 -6.67 1.77 3.60
CA VAL A 50 -7.78 2.37 4.35
C VAL A 50 -9.14 1.94 3.77
N ALA A 51 -9.31 2.02 2.46
CA ALA A 51 -10.53 1.56 1.80
C ALA A 51 -10.78 0.06 2.05
N GLY A 52 -9.73 -0.76 1.97
CA GLY A 52 -9.78 -2.18 2.30
C GLY A 52 -10.19 -2.46 3.75
N PHE A 53 -9.65 -1.70 4.70
CA PHE A 53 -9.95 -1.83 6.12
C PHE A 53 -11.38 -1.42 6.46
N LEU A 54 -11.87 -0.30 5.91
CA LEU A 54 -13.24 0.16 6.10
C LEU A 54 -14.23 -0.88 5.55
N THR A 55 -14.02 -1.32 4.31
CA THR A 55 -14.87 -2.33 3.66
C THR A 55 -14.84 -3.66 4.44
N PHE A 56 -13.67 -4.06 4.95
CA PHE A 56 -13.55 -5.29 5.75
C PHE A 56 -14.39 -5.25 7.04
N ARG A 57 -14.54 -4.07 7.65
CA ARG A 57 -15.36 -3.86 8.85
C ARG A 57 -16.86 -3.81 8.56
N GLU A 58 -17.25 -3.39 7.36
CA GLU A 58 -18.65 -3.28 6.96
C GLU A 58 -19.26 -4.61 6.52
N ILE A 59 -18.45 -5.54 6.00
CA ILE A 59 -18.93 -6.85 5.57
C ILE A 59 -19.27 -7.72 6.80
N PRO A 60 -20.50 -8.29 6.89
CA PRO A 60 -20.89 -9.20 7.97
C PRO A 60 -20.04 -10.48 8.02
#